data_AF-A0A076H1A8-F1
#
_entry.id   AF-A0A076H1A8-F1
#
_cell.length_a   1.000
_cell.length_b   1.000
_cell.length_c   1.000
_cell.angle_alpha   90.00
_cell.angle_beta   90.00
_cell.angle_gamma   90.00
#
_symmetry.space_group_name_H-M   'P 1'
#
loop_
_entity.id
_entity.type
_entity.pdbx_description
1 polymer ?
#
loop_
_entity_poly.entity_id
_entity_poly.type
_entity_poly.pdbx_seq_one_letter_code
_entity_poly.pdbx_strand_id
1 'polypeptide(L)'
;MGLVLPMLLVLAIPPAQSAGNHQLIRTMCMAAFDSAMADAGKTPPEGMGDYTCRCFIQQVENGSGIDSAKDICKQEAVKKFPM
;
A
#
# COMPACT_ATOMS: atom_id res chain seq x y z
N MET A 1 51.71 -22.33 11.01
CA MET A 1 50.45 -22.49 10.27
C MET A 1 49.35 -21.76 11.02
N GLY A 2 49.02 -20.54 10.61
CA GLY A 2 47.96 -19.73 11.23
C GLY A 2 46.63 -19.99 10.54
N LEU A 3 45.66 -20.52 11.28
CA LEU A 3 44.27 -20.64 10.85
C LEU A 3 43.56 -19.33 11.23
N VAL A 4 43.47 -18.42 10.26
CA VAL A 4 42.62 -17.23 10.38
C VAL A 4 41.19 -17.60 9.98
N LEU A 5 40.31 -17.67 10.98
CA LEU A 5 38.88 -17.85 10.85
C LEU A 5 38.29 -16.55 10.29
N PRO A 6 37.61 -16.52 9.12
CA PRO A 6 36.96 -15.30 8.69
C PRO A 6 35.70 -15.14 9.53
N MET A 7 35.74 -14.22 10.51
CA MET A 7 34.54 -13.68 11.15
C MET A 7 33.69 -13.05 10.04
N LEU A 8 32.63 -13.74 9.61
CA LEU A 8 31.56 -13.13 8.83
C LEU A 8 30.86 -12.11 9.73
N LEU A 9 31.23 -10.84 9.55
CA LEU A 9 30.54 -9.70 10.13
C LEU A 9 29.14 -9.62 9.48
N VAL A 10 28.12 -10.11 10.18
CA VAL A 10 26.72 -9.92 9.77
C VAL A 10 26.39 -8.46 10.04
N LEU A 11 26.48 -7.62 9.01
CA LEU A 11 25.96 -6.26 9.08
C LEU A 11 24.44 -6.36 9.23
N ALA A 12 23.96 -6.14 10.46
CA ALA A 12 22.54 -5.96 10.72
C ALA A 12 22.11 -4.66 10.04
N ILE A 13 21.58 -4.76 8.82
CA ILE A 13 20.95 -3.64 8.13
C ILE A 13 19.64 -3.36 8.87
N PRO A 14 19.48 -2.21 9.55
CA PRO A 14 18.20 -1.87 10.14
C PRO A 14 17.16 -1.78 9.03
N PRO A 15 15.91 -2.25 9.24
CA PRO A 15 14.86 -2.08 8.25
C PRO A 15 14.68 -0.58 8.02
N ALA A 16 14.98 -0.13 6.80
CA ALA A 16 14.73 1.24 6.39
C ALA A 16 13.21 1.48 6.48
N GLN A 17 12.77 2.18 7.52
CA GLN A 17 11.36 2.55 7.66
C GLN A 17 11.02 3.56 6.57
N SER A 18 10.22 3.11 5.62
CA SER A 18 9.90 3.78 4.35
C SER A 18 8.87 4.92 4.53
N ALA A 19 9.10 5.82 5.48
CA ALA A 19 8.18 6.93 5.75
C ALA A 19 7.99 7.86 4.55
N GLY A 20 9.00 7.99 3.68
CA GLY A 20 8.93 8.80 2.46
C GLY A 20 8.10 8.18 1.33
N ASN A 21 8.00 6.84 1.26
CA ASN A 21 7.25 6.18 0.18
C ASN A 21 5.75 6.24 0.41
N HIS A 22 5.28 6.24 1.65
CA HIS A 22 3.85 6.11 1.94
C HIS A 22 3.04 7.31 1.43
N GLN A 23 3.61 8.52 1.48
CA GLN A 23 2.96 9.71 0.94
C GLN A 23 2.86 9.68 -0.59
N LEU A 24 3.94 9.27 -1.28
CA LEU A 24 3.92 9.11 -2.74
C LEU A 24 2.93 8.02 -3.17
N ILE A 25 2.97 6.86 -2.50
CA ILE A 25 2.03 5.75 -2.75
C ILE A 25 0.59 6.21 -2.54
N ARG A 26 0.32 6.99 -1.47
CA ARG A 26 -1.01 7.54 -1.21
C ARG A 26 -1.45 8.48 -2.33
N THR A 27 -0.59 9.40 -2.78
CA THR A 27 -0.92 10.33 -3.88
C THR A 27 -1.23 9.58 -5.17
N MET A 28 -0.41 8.59 -5.53
CA MET A 28 -0.64 7.75 -6.72
C MET A 28 -1.92 6.92 -6.59
N CYS A 29 -2.18 6.37 -5.41
CA CYS A 29 -3.41 5.65 -5.14
C CYS A 29 -4.65 6.53 -5.30
N MET A 30 -4.62 7.75 -4.74
CA MET A 30 -5.74 8.69 -4.88
C MET A 30 -5.98 9.06 -6.34
N ALA A 31 -4.93 9.33 -7.11
CA ALA A 31 -5.07 9.61 -8.55
C ALA A 31 -5.70 8.43 -9.31
N ALA A 32 -5.29 7.20 -9.00
CA ALA A 32 -5.86 6.00 -9.61
C ALA A 32 -7.34 5.78 -9.18
N PHE A 33 -7.66 6.07 -7.92
CA PHE A 33 -9.03 6.02 -7.41
C PHE A 33 -9.93 7.04 -8.12
N ASP A 34 -9.50 8.29 -8.21
CA ASP A 34 -10.26 9.36 -8.87
C ASP A 34 -10.48 9.04 -10.35
N SER A 35 -9.46 8.51 -11.05
CA SER A 35 -9.58 8.02 -12.42
C SER A 35 -10.62 6.91 -12.54
N ALA A 36 -10.59 5.90 -11.67
CA ALA A 36 -11.54 4.79 -11.70
C ALA A 36 -12.99 5.25 -11.44
N MET A 37 -13.18 6.25 -10.58
CA MET A 37 -14.50 6.84 -10.32
C MET A 37 -15.00 7.65 -11.51
N ALA A 38 -14.11 8.42 -12.16
CA ALA A 38 -14.42 9.15 -13.38
C ALA A 38 -14.79 8.22 -14.54
N ASP A 39 -14.03 7.14 -14.74
CA ASP A 39 -14.31 6.11 -15.74
C ASP A 39 -15.67 5.42 -15.49
N ALA A 40 -16.06 5.28 -14.23
CA ALA A 40 -17.36 4.75 -13.82
C ALA A 40 -18.50 5.79 -13.89
N GLY A 41 -18.20 7.07 -14.19
CA GLY A 41 -19.18 8.17 -14.17
C GLY A 41 -19.77 8.45 -12.78
N LYS A 42 -19.04 8.11 -11.71
CA LYS A 42 -19.50 8.23 -10.32
C LYS A 42 -18.71 9.29 -9.58
N THR A 43 -19.39 10.01 -8.67
CA THR A 43 -18.73 10.88 -7.70
C THR A 43 -18.61 10.14 -6.36
N PRO A 44 -17.39 9.87 -5.87
CA PRO A 44 -17.22 9.18 -4.59
C PRO A 44 -17.69 10.06 -3.43
N PRO A 45 -18.29 9.47 -2.38
CA PRO A 45 -18.59 10.19 -1.15
C PRO A 45 -17.30 10.57 -0.43
N GLU A 46 -17.40 11.59 0.42
CA GLU A 46 -16.27 12.09 1.20
C GLU A 46 -15.61 10.96 2.02
N GLY A 47 -14.29 10.91 1.98
CA GLY A 47 -13.50 9.92 2.72
C GLY A 47 -13.38 8.54 2.08
N MET A 48 -14.12 8.23 1.00
CA MET A 48 -14.03 6.89 0.38
C MET A 48 -12.66 6.62 -0.25
N GLY A 49 -12.11 7.57 -1.02
CA GLY A 49 -10.80 7.39 -1.67
C GLY A 49 -9.69 7.20 -0.64
N ASP A 50 -9.70 8.04 0.40
CA ASP A 50 -8.73 8.01 1.48
C ASP A 50 -8.82 6.71 2.31
N TYR A 51 -10.03 6.22 2.58
CA TYR A 51 -10.23 4.89 3.17
C TYR A 51 -9.70 3.76 2.29
N THR A 52 -10.03 3.79 0.99
CA THR A 52 -9.63 2.77 0.02
C THR A 52 -8.10 2.71 -0.10
N CYS A 53 -7.43 3.87 -0.16
CA CYS A 53 -5.98 3.95 -0.26
C CYS A 53 -5.26 3.52 1.01
N ARG A 54 -5.77 3.85 2.20
CA ARG A 54 -5.24 3.29 3.44
C ARG A 54 -5.37 1.78 3.50
N CYS A 55 -6.52 1.25 3.14
CA CYS A 55 -6.73 -0.19 3.08
C CYS A 55 -5.71 -0.84 2.14
N PHE A 56 -5.51 -0.27 0.95
CA PHE A 56 -4.58 -0.82 -0.04
C PHE A 56 -3.15 -0.88 0.51
N ILE A 57 -2.67 0.21 1.11
CA ILE A 57 -1.33 0.25 1.72
C ILE A 57 -1.20 -0.83 2.80
N GLN A 58 -2.18 -0.94 3.70
CA GLN A 58 -2.18 -1.97 4.76
C GLN A 58 -2.14 -3.40 4.19
N GLN A 59 -2.90 -3.68 3.13
CA GLN A 59 -2.89 -4.99 2.50
C GLN A 59 -1.52 -5.32 1.90
N VAL A 60 -0.90 -4.36 1.21
CA VAL A 60 0.44 -4.54 0.64
C VAL A 60 1.49 -4.70 1.74
N GLU A 61 1.42 -3.92 2.82
CA GLU A 61 2.28 -4.07 4.00
C GLU A 61 2.12 -5.44 4.68
N ASN A 62 0.90 -6.00 4.66
CA ASN A 62 0.60 -7.33 5.18
C ASN A 62 0.98 -8.47 4.21
N GLY A 63 1.58 -8.16 3.05
CA GLY A 63 2.06 -9.14 2.08
C GLY A 63 1.03 -9.59 1.05
N SER A 64 -0.15 -8.95 0.98
CA SER A 64 -1.12 -9.21 -0.09
C SER A 64 -0.56 -8.74 -1.44
N GLY A 65 -0.81 -9.52 -2.48
CA GLY A 65 -0.52 -9.11 -3.86
C GLY A 65 -1.31 -7.85 -4.24
N ILE A 66 -0.77 -7.04 -5.15
CA ILE A 66 -1.35 -5.75 -5.56
C ILE A 66 -2.80 -5.89 -6.05
N ASP A 67 -3.08 -6.88 -6.89
CA ASP A 67 -4.44 -7.09 -7.42
C ASP A 67 -5.40 -7.58 -6.34
N SER A 68 -4.98 -8.50 -5.47
CA SER A 68 -5.78 -8.93 -4.32
C SER A 68 -6.07 -7.76 -3.37
N ALA A 69 -5.08 -6.91 -3.08
CA ALA A 69 -5.24 -5.73 -2.25
C ALA A 69 -6.27 -4.75 -2.84
N LYS A 70 -6.23 -4.52 -4.16
CA LYS A 70 -7.20 -3.68 -4.87
C LYS A 70 -8.62 -4.24 -4.74
N ASP A 71 -8.81 -5.53 -5.01
CA ASP A 71 -10.13 -6.14 -4.97
C ASP A 71 -10.72 -6.16 -3.56
N ILE A 72 -9.93 -6.54 -2.55
CA ILE A 72 -10.33 -6.52 -1.14
C ILE A 72 -10.76 -5.11 -0.75
N CYS A 73 -9.92 -4.11 -1.01
CA CYS A 73 -10.18 -2.76 -0.56
C CYS A 73 -11.31 -2.07 -1.31
N LYS A 74 -11.52 -2.41 -2.59
CA LYS A 74 -12.71 -1.98 -3.34
C LYS A 74 -13.99 -2.53 -2.72
N GLN A 75 -14.03 -3.82 -2.38
CA GLN A 75 -15.19 -4.43 -1.74
C GLN A 75 -15.47 -3.82 -0.37
N GLU A 76 -14.44 -3.64 0.45
CA GLU A 76 -14.57 -2.98 1.76
C GLU A 76 -15.05 -1.54 1.64
N ALA A 77 -14.57 -0.79 0.65
CA ALA A 77 -15.02 0.57 0.38
C ALA A 77 -16.50 0.60 -0.03
N VAL A 78 -16.95 -0.29 -0.92
CA VAL A 78 -18.37 -0.38 -1.33
C VAL A 78 -19.27 -0.74 -0.14
N LYS A 79 -18.84 -1.65 0.74
CA LYS A 79 -19.60 -2.00 1.95
C LYS A 79 -19.72 -0.82 2.91
N LYS A 80 -18.64 -0.05 3.07
CA LYS A 80 -18.57 1.07 4.02
C LYS A 80 -19.23 2.35 3.49
N PHE A 81 -19.18 2.56 2.18
CA PHE A 81 -19.68 3.74 1.48
C PHE A 81 -20.67 3.29 0.40
N PRO A 82 -21.90 2.89 0.78
CA PRO A 82 -22.92 2.51 -0.20
C PRO A 82 -23.27 3.72 -1.09
N MET A 83 -23.28 3.48 -2.40
CA MET A 83 -23.60 4.46 -3.47
C MET A 83 -24.66 3.92 -4.41
#